data_AF-A0A7L2KS89-F1
#
_entry.id   AF-A0A7L2KS89-F1
#
_cell.length_a   1.000
_cell.length_b   1.000
_cell.length_c   1.000
_cell.angle_alpha   90.00
_cell.angle_beta   90.00
_cell.angle_gamma   90.00
#
_symmetry.space_group_name_H-M   'P 1'
#
loop_
_entity.id
_entity.type
_entity.pdbx_description
1 polymer ?
#
loop_
_entity_poly.entity_id
_entity_poly.type
_entity_poly.pdbx_seq_one_letter_code
_entity_poly.pdbx_strand_id
1 'polypeptide(L)'
;DGELSLSRAMINSSDKIIRKGGSSIFQHAAEGWKINSSLVMEIRKNILQFLDAERDVSVVKSSFKPGDVIHYVLDRRRTLNISRDLHSLLPEVSPMKNRRFKTCAVVGNSGILLKSGCGKEIDSHDFVIRCNLAPVVEFAADVGTKSDFITMNPSVVQRAFGGFRNESDREKFVHRLSMLNDSVLWIPAFMVKGGEKHVEWVNALILKNKLKVRTAYPSLRLIHAVRGYWLTNKVHIKRPSTGLLMYTLATRFCDEIHLYGFWPFPKDLHGKPVKYHYYDDLKYRYFSNASPHRMPLEFKTLYVLHNRGALKLTTGKCIQQ
;
A
#
# COMPACT_ATOMS: atom_id res chain seq x y z
N ASP A 1 -12.43 -6.88 36.46
CA ASP A 1 -13.16 -6.65 35.20
C ASP A 1 -12.53 -5.52 34.40
N GLY A 2 -12.15 -5.77 33.14
CA GLY A 2 -11.61 -4.71 32.28
C GLY A 2 -10.65 -5.14 31.15
N GLU A 3 -10.22 -6.40 31.07
CA GLU A 3 -9.18 -6.84 30.12
C GLU A 3 -9.72 -7.83 29.06
N LEU A 4 -10.89 -7.54 28.49
CA LEU A 4 -11.39 -8.23 27.29
C LEU A 4 -10.63 -7.70 26.06
N SER A 5 -9.39 -8.17 25.90
CA SER A 5 -8.48 -7.74 24.83
C SER A 5 -9.08 -7.92 23.43
N LEU A 6 -8.85 -6.92 22.56
CA LEU A 6 -9.08 -6.91 21.11
C LEU A 6 -8.72 -8.24 20.41
N SER A 7 -7.75 -8.97 20.96
CA SER A 7 -7.34 -10.28 20.48
C SER A 7 -8.50 -11.29 20.50
N ARG A 8 -9.28 -11.39 21.59
CA ARG A 8 -10.46 -12.29 21.65
C ARG A 8 -11.56 -11.86 20.69
N ALA A 9 -11.72 -10.56 20.44
CA ALA A 9 -12.72 -10.04 19.51
C ALA A 9 -12.36 -10.30 18.04
N MET A 10 -11.08 -10.16 17.64
CA MET A 10 -10.64 -10.53 16.29
C MET A 10 -10.66 -12.05 16.06
N ILE A 11 -10.38 -12.86 17.09
CA ILE A 11 -10.41 -14.33 17.04
C ILE A 11 -11.84 -14.87 16.90
N ASN A 12 -12.77 -14.47 17.79
CA ASN A 12 -14.13 -15.03 17.81
C ASN A 12 -14.93 -14.75 16.52
N SER A 13 -14.70 -13.61 15.88
CA SER A 13 -15.30 -13.30 14.57
C SER A 13 -14.60 -14.02 13.42
N SER A 14 -13.28 -14.25 13.51
CA SER A 14 -12.54 -14.97 12.48
C SER A 14 -12.89 -16.46 12.46
N ASP A 15 -13.00 -17.12 13.62
CA ASP A 15 -13.29 -18.55 13.72
C ASP A 15 -14.75 -18.91 13.42
N LYS A 16 -15.71 -18.06 13.79
CA LYS A 16 -17.12 -18.24 13.40
C LYS A 16 -17.32 -18.19 11.88
N ILE A 17 -16.50 -17.41 11.18
CA ILE A 17 -16.53 -17.32 9.71
C ILE A 17 -15.83 -18.52 9.05
N ILE A 18 -14.84 -19.16 9.71
CA ILE A 18 -14.11 -20.33 9.17
C ILE A 18 -15.03 -21.56 9.06
N ARG A 19 -16.04 -21.70 9.92
CA ARG A 19 -16.90 -22.90 9.97
C ARG A 19 -18.09 -22.89 9.02
N LYS A 20 -18.43 -21.78 8.37
CA LYS A 20 -19.53 -21.72 7.38
C LYS A 20 -18.97 -21.56 5.97
N GLY A 21 -18.55 -22.68 5.37
CA GLY A 21 -18.31 -22.76 3.94
C GLY A 21 -19.61 -22.53 3.17
N GLY A 22 -19.59 -21.64 2.19
CA GLY A 22 -20.74 -21.29 1.35
C GLY A 22 -20.66 -19.83 0.90
N SER A 23 -21.00 -19.57 -0.36
CA SER A 23 -20.79 -18.33 -1.13
C SER A 23 -21.56 -17.08 -0.66
N SER A 24 -21.80 -16.85 0.64
CA SER A 24 -22.66 -15.76 1.14
C SER A 24 -22.06 -14.88 2.26
N ILE A 25 -20.76 -14.94 2.54
CA ILE A 25 -20.17 -14.31 3.74
C ILE A 25 -19.98 -12.79 3.62
N PHE A 26 -19.89 -12.25 2.41
CA PHE A 26 -19.55 -10.85 2.17
C PHE A 26 -20.75 -10.13 1.57
N GLN A 27 -21.22 -9.06 2.21
CA GLN A 27 -22.28 -8.19 1.69
C GLN A 27 -21.66 -6.87 1.21
N HIS A 28 -22.14 -6.34 0.10
CA HIS A 28 -21.88 -4.94 -0.27
C HIS A 28 -22.68 -4.06 0.69
N ALA A 29 -22.09 -3.65 1.81
CA ALA A 29 -22.71 -2.70 2.73
C ALA A 29 -21.81 -1.48 2.92
N ALA A 30 -21.56 -0.75 1.83
CA ALA A 30 -21.09 0.63 1.94
C ALA A 30 -22.23 1.57 2.38
N GLU A 31 -23.50 1.20 2.10
CA GLU A 31 -24.68 1.90 2.59
C GLU A 31 -24.83 1.70 4.10
N GLY A 32 -24.92 2.80 4.84
CA GLY A 32 -25.08 2.78 6.29
C GLY A 32 -23.80 2.52 7.09
N TRP A 33 -22.64 2.39 6.44
CA TRP A 33 -21.36 2.35 7.16
C TRP A 33 -21.16 3.65 7.95
N LYS A 34 -20.74 3.52 9.21
CA LYS A 34 -20.41 4.65 10.09
C LYS A 34 -19.06 4.42 10.74
N ILE A 35 -18.29 5.49 10.86
CA ILE A 35 -17.01 5.49 11.56
C ILE A 35 -17.22 5.24 13.06
N ASN A 36 -16.39 4.37 13.61
CA ASN A 36 -16.25 4.17 15.05
C ASN A 36 -14.95 4.85 15.50
N SER A 37 -15.04 6.14 15.82
CA SER A 37 -13.89 6.98 16.14
C SER A 37 -13.08 6.45 17.33
N SER A 38 -13.75 5.86 18.33
CA SER A 38 -13.09 5.25 19.50
C SER A 38 -12.18 4.08 19.09
N LEU A 39 -12.68 3.19 18.23
CA LEU A 39 -11.89 2.07 17.72
C LEU A 39 -10.74 2.54 16.83
N VAL A 40 -10.96 3.57 16.00
CA VAL A 40 -9.89 4.18 15.18
C VAL A 40 -8.77 4.71 16.06
N MET A 41 -9.10 5.45 17.13
CA MET A 41 -8.11 5.98 18.08
C MET A 41 -7.36 4.86 18.81
N GLU A 42 -8.06 3.79 19.21
CA GLU A 42 -7.45 2.63 19.85
C GLU A 42 -6.44 1.93 18.91
N ILE A 43 -6.84 1.64 17.67
CA ILE A 43 -5.96 1.03 16.65
C ILE A 43 -4.74 1.92 16.42
N ARG A 44 -4.96 3.23 16.27
CA ARG A 44 -3.89 4.22 16.07
C ARG A 44 -2.89 4.20 17.23
N LYS A 45 -3.38 4.17 18.48
CA LYS A 45 -2.53 4.09 19.69
C LYS A 45 -1.73 2.79 19.74
N ASN A 46 -2.35 1.67 19.36
CA ASN A 46 -1.69 0.36 19.35
C ASN A 46 -0.60 0.29 18.26
N ILE A 47 -0.86 0.82 17.06
CA ILE A 47 0.13 0.85 15.97
C ILE A 47 1.34 1.74 16.31
N LEU A 48 1.14 2.83 17.06
CA LEU A 48 2.23 3.73 17.50
C LEU A 48 3.32 2.99 18.30
N GLN A 49 2.98 1.92 19.01
CA GLN A 49 3.96 1.12 19.76
C GLN A 49 4.91 0.34 18.85
N PHE A 50 4.55 0.16 17.57
CA PHE A 50 5.34 -0.58 16.60
C PHE A 50 6.07 0.33 15.62
N LEU A 51 5.39 1.35 15.10
CA LEU A 51 5.93 2.23 14.07
C LEU A 51 5.55 3.70 14.30
N ASP A 52 6.44 4.57 13.83
CA ASP A 52 6.26 6.03 13.81
C ASP A 52 6.38 6.51 12.36
N ALA A 53 5.31 7.08 11.81
CA ALA A 53 5.30 7.53 10.42
C ALA A 53 6.34 8.63 10.15
N GLU A 54 6.70 9.45 11.13
CA GLU A 54 7.72 10.48 10.94
C GLU A 54 9.13 9.89 10.81
N ARG A 55 9.35 8.66 11.27
CA ARG A 55 10.67 8.00 11.22
C ARG A 55 10.73 6.86 10.22
N ASP A 56 9.61 6.18 10.00
CA ASP A 56 9.58 4.92 9.26
C ASP A 56 9.13 5.06 7.81
N VAL A 57 8.40 6.13 7.47
CA VAL A 57 8.01 6.40 6.08
C VAL A 57 9.23 6.61 5.20
N SER A 58 10.24 7.32 5.72
CA SER A 58 11.52 7.47 5.03
C SER A 58 12.68 7.56 6.00
N VAL A 59 13.78 6.88 5.67
CA VAL A 59 15.10 7.31 6.13
C VAL A 59 15.41 8.69 5.57
N VAL A 60 16.22 9.46 6.29
CA VAL A 60 16.59 10.82 5.91
C VAL A 60 18.05 10.88 5.51
N LYS A 61 18.44 11.94 4.81
CA LYS A 61 19.79 12.10 4.27
C LYS A 61 20.88 11.99 5.34
N SER A 62 20.67 12.59 6.51
CA SER A 62 21.60 12.51 7.65
C SER A 62 21.76 11.10 8.24
N SER A 63 20.92 10.14 7.86
CA SER A 63 21.02 8.75 8.33
C SER A 63 22.13 7.96 7.64
N PHE A 64 22.63 8.43 6.49
CA PHE A 64 23.60 7.69 5.68
C PHE A 64 24.61 8.63 5.01
N LYS A 65 25.72 8.04 4.55
CA LYS A 65 26.69 8.66 3.65
C LYS A 65 26.83 7.81 2.38
N PRO A 66 27.18 8.41 1.22
CA PRO A 66 27.53 7.63 0.05
C PRO A 66 28.66 6.64 0.35
N GLY A 67 28.45 5.38 -0.01
CA GLY A 67 29.36 4.27 0.27
C GLY A 67 29.02 3.46 1.53
N ASP A 68 28.10 3.93 2.39
CA ASP A 68 27.65 3.15 3.54
C ASP A 68 27.08 1.79 3.10
N VAL A 69 27.42 0.75 3.85
CA VAL A 69 26.98 -0.62 3.58
C VAL A 69 25.78 -0.94 4.45
N ILE A 70 24.68 -1.35 3.84
CA ILE A 70 23.47 -1.77 4.55
C ILE A 70 23.05 -3.17 4.14
N HIS A 71 22.37 -3.88 5.04
CA HIS A 71 21.83 -5.21 4.78
C HIS A 71 20.42 -5.13 4.22
N TYR A 72 20.08 -6.00 3.26
CA TYR A 72 18.70 -6.13 2.81
C TYR A 72 17.81 -6.62 3.95
N VAL A 73 16.64 -5.99 4.11
CA VAL A 73 15.73 -6.24 5.23
C VAL A 73 15.25 -7.69 5.27
N LEU A 74 14.95 -8.28 4.11
CA LEU A 74 14.45 -9.66 4.00
C LEU A 74 15.53 -10.69 3.64
N ASP A 75 16.77 -10.28 3.41
CA ASP A 75 17.92 -11.16 3.16
C ASP A 75 19.19 -10.56 3.81
N ARG A 76 19.29 -10.72 5.14
CA ARG A 76 20.37 -10.10 5.94
C ARG A 76 21.78 -10.60 5.59
N ARG A 77 21.92 -11.67 4.79
CA ARG A 77 23.22 -12.16 4.32
C ARG A 77 23.76 -11.36 3.14
N ARG A 78 22.92 -10.52 2.53
CA ARG A 78 23.27 -9.70 1.37
C ARG A 78 23.26 -8.23 1.77
N THR A 79 24.17 -7.50 1.14
CA THR A 79 24.35 -6.07 1.36
C THR A 79 24.13 -5.29 0.07
N LEU A 80 23.89 -3.99 0.22
CA LEU A 80 23.99 -3.00 -0.84
C LEU A 80 24.73 -1.76 -0.31
N ASN A 81 25.29 -0.98 -1.23
CA ASN A 81 25.94 0.27 -0.89
C ASN A 81 24.99 1.44 -1.16
N ILE A 82 25.01 2.46 -0.30
CA ILE A 82 24.28 3.70 -0.55
C ILE A 82 24.99 4.44 -1.69
N SER A 83 24.36 4.50 -2.87
CA SER A 83 24.91 5.23 -4.01
C SER A 83 24.80 6.75 -3.83
N ARG A 84 25.54 7.50 -4.65
CA ARG A 84 25.45 8.97 -4.67
C ARG A 84 24.05 9.42 -5.11
N ASP A 85 23.48 8.77 -6.12
CA ASP A 85 22.16 9.09 -6.66
C ASP A 85 21.07 8.83 -5.61
N LEU A 86 21.11 7.65 -4.97
CA LEU A 86 20.19 7.31 -3.88
C LEU A 86 20.29 8.32 -2.73
N HIS A 87 21.51 8.61 -2.26
CA HIS A 87 21.74 9.57 -1.19
C HIS A 87 21.27 10.99 -1.56
N SER A 88 21.45 11.42 -2.81
CA SER A 88 21.01 12.73 -3.28
C SER A 88 19.49 12.91 -3.26
N LEU A 89 18.75 11.81 -3.41
CA LEU A 89 17.30 11.77 -3.40
C LEU A 89 16.70 11.56 -2.00
N LEU A 90 17.48 11.10 -1.02
CA LEU A 90 17.01 11.00 0.37
C LEU A 90 16.47 12.36 0.86
N PRO A 91 15.29 12.39 1.49
CA PRO A 91 14.73 13.64 1.98
C PRO A 91 15.51 14.13 3.21
N GLU A 92 15.62 15.46 3.37
CA GLU A 92 16.25 16.06 4.55
C GLU A 92 15.41 15.82 5.82
N VAL A 93 14.09 15.80 5.67
CA VAL A 93 13.11 15.49 6.71
C VAL A 93 12.04 14.54 6.17
N SER A 94 11.45 13.70 7.02
CA SER A 94 10.39 12.79 6.58
C SER A 94 9.25 13.54 5.88
N PRO A 95 8.76 13.05 4.73
CA PRO A 95 7.62 13.66 4.03
C PRO A 95 6.34 13.72 4.88
N MET A 96 6.24 12.89 5.92
CA MET A 96 5.09 12.82 6.82
C MET A 96 5.29 13.58 8.14
N LYS A 97 6.41 14.30 8.31
CA LYS A 97 6.65 15.13 9.50
C LYS A 97 5.55 16.17 9.69
N ASN A 98 4.91 16.16 10.87
CA ASN A 98 3.80 17.05 11.22
C ASN A 98 2.63 17.02 10.21
N ARG A 99 2.41 15.89 9.52
CA ARG A 99 1.30 15.74 8.57
C ARG A 99 0.15 14.97 9.20
N ARG A 100 -1.07 15.48 9.03
CA ARG A 100 -2.32 14.81 9.39
C ARG A 100 -3.42 15.24 8.42
N PHE A 101 -4.22 14.28 7.97
CA PHE A 101 -5.29 14.47 7.00
C PHE A 101 -6.61 13.96 7.56
N LYS A 102 -7.75 14.60 7.22
CA LYS A 102 -9.05 14.17 7.76
C LYS A 102 -9.48 12.89 7.07
N THR A 103 -9.45 12.85 5.73
CA THR A 103 -9.84 11.68 4.95
C THR A 103 -8.70 11.21 4.05
N CYS A 104 -8.47 9.90 4.03
CA CYS A 104 -7.48 9.28 3.14
C CYS A 104 -8.09 8.15 2.34
N ALA A 105 -7.83 8.14 1.04
CA ALA A 105 -8.10 6.99 0.18
C ALA A 105 -6.82 6.16 0.03
N VAL A 106 -6.89 4.86 0.33
CA VAL A 106 -5.84 3.90 -0.05
C VAL A 106 -6.38 3.06 -1.19
N VAL A 107 -5.73 3.18 -2.35
CA VAL A 107 -6.16 2.54 -3.59
C VAL A 107 -5.22 1.37 -3.91
N GLY A 108 -5.75 0.16 -3.71
CA GLY A 108 -5.18 -1.08 -4.21
C GLY A 108 -5.43 -1.25 -5.71
N ASN A 109 -4.84 -2.31 -6.28
CA ASN A 109 -4.79 -2.45 -7.74
C ASN A 109 -5.83 -3.42 -8.31
N SER A 110 -6.74 -3.97 -7.49
CA SER A 110 -7.66 -5.03 -7.94
C SER A 110 -8.55 -4.59 -9.09
N GLY A 111 -8.84 -5.53 -10.01
CA GLY A 111 -9.78 -5.34 -11.10
C GLY A 111 -11.23 -5.11 -10.65
N ILE A 112 -11.54 -5.24 -9.36
CA ILE A 112 -12.85 -4.88 -8.80
C ILE A 112 -13.21 -3.41 -9.04
N LEU A 113 -12.21 -2.56 -9.26
CA LEU A 113 -12.41 -1.14 -9.57
C LEU A 113 -12.99 -0.89 -10.97
N LEU A 114 -12.87 -1.83 -11.91
CA LEU A 114 -13.35 -1.64 -13.26
C LEU A 114 -14.87 -1.45 -13.30
N LYS A 115 -15.32 -0.34 -13.90
CA LYS A 115 -16.72 0.09 -13.99
C LYS A 115 -17.36 0.37 -12.62
N SER A 116 -16.55 0.71 -11.61
CA SER A 116 -17.02 1.10 -10.28
C SER A 116 -17.52 2.53 -10.22
N GLY A 117 -17.03 3.41 -11.10
CA GLY A 117 -17.34 4.85 -11.06
C GLY A 117 -16.77 5.58 -9.84
N CYS A 118 -15.81 4.97 -9.12
CA CYS A 118 -15.29 5.50 -7.86
C CYS A 118 -14.30 6.66 -8.01
N GLY A 119 -13.96 7.07 -9.24
CA GLY A 119 -12.88 8.03 -9.45
C GLY A 119 -13.11 9.39 -8.77
N LYS A 120 -14.33 9.93 -8.86
CA LYS A 120 -14.69 11.20 -8.19
C LYS A 120 -14.65 11.09 -6.66
N GLU A 121 -15.13 9.98 -6.10
CA GLU A 121 -15.09 9.74 -4.64
C GLU A 121 -13.66 9.58 -4.15
N ILE A 122 -12.79 8.88 -4.90
CA ILE A 122 -11.38 8.75 -4.55
C ILE A 122 -10.69 10.12 -4.56
N ASP A 123 -10.91 10.92 -5.60
CA ASP A 123 -10.25 12.23 -5.76
C ASP A 123 -10.75 13.29 -4.76
N SER A 124 -11.91 13.08 -4.12
CA SER A 124 -12.45 13.98 -3.09
C SER A 124 -11.81 13.85 -1.71
N HIS A 125 -11.01 12.79 -1.49
CA HIS A 125 -10.29 12.61 -0.22
C HIS A 125 -9.15 13.64 -0.08
N ASP A 126 -8.81 14.03 1.15
CA ASP A 126 -7.73 14.99 1.39
C ASP A 126 -6.38 14.45 0.89
N PHE A 127 -6.15 13.14 1.04
CA PHE A 127 -4.89 12.48 0.68
C PHE A 127 -5.11 11.10 0.05
N VAL A 128 -4.50 10.85 -1.12
CA VAL A 128 -4.66 9.61 -1.88
C VAL A 128 -3.35 8.84 -1.96
N ILE A 129 -3.37 7.61 -1.43
CA ILE A 129 -2.26 6.66 -1.44
C ILE A 129 -2.51 5.60 -2.50
N ARG A 130 -1.58 5.40 -3.45
CA ARG A 130 -1.69 4.36 -4.49
C ARG A 130 -0.53 3.38 -4.48
N CYS A 131 -0.77 2.20 -5.06
CA CYS A 131 0.16 1.08 -4.99
C CYS A 131 0.90 0.81 -6.31
N ASN A 132 2.23 0.65 -6.23
CA ASN A 132 3.10 0.12 -7.28
C ASN A 132 3.05 0.86 -8.62
N LEU A 133 2.96 2.20 -8.59
CA LEU A 133 2.96 3.08 -9.76
C LEU A 133 1.95 2.63 -10.84
N ALA A 134 0.75 2.23 -10.39
CA ALA A 134 -0.31 1.80 -11.29
C ALA A 134 -0.77 2.97 -12.19
N PRO A 135 -1.11 2.72 -13.47
CA PRO A 135 -1.65 3.75 -14.36
C PRO A 135 -3.01 4.23 -13.87
N VAL A 136 -3.32 5.50 -14.10
CA VAL A 136 -4.56 6.15 -13.62
C VAL A 136 -5.34 6.86 -14.72
N VAL A 137 -4.66 7.44 -15.72
CA VAL A 137 -5.29 8.32 -16.73
C VAL A 137 -6.35 7.57 -17.52
N GLU A 138 -6.02 6.37 -17.99
CA GLU A 138 -6.87 5.52 -18.81
C GLU A 138 -8.04 4.92 -18.00
N PHE A 139 -7.99 5.01 -16.68
CA PHE A 139 -8.95 4.43 -15.73
C PHE A 139 -9.58 5.48 -14.82
N ALA A 140 -9.45 6.77 -15.14
CA ALA A 140 -9.76 7.88 -14.25
C ALA A 140 -11.21 7.86 -13.72
N ALA A 141 -12.17 7.42 -14.54
CA ALA A 141 -13.57 7.28 -14.14
C ALA A 141 -13.76 6.32 -12.93
N ASP A 142 -12.92 5.30 -12.85
CA ASP A 142 -13.00 4.24 -11.85
C ASP A 142 -12.04 4.44 -10.69
N VAL A 143 -10.83 4.94 -10.96
CA VAL A 143 -9.74 5.00 -9.96
C VAL A 143 -9.33 6.42 -9.59
N GLY A 144 -9.83 7.44 -10.27
CA GLY A 144 -9.45 8.83 -10.06
C GLY A 144 -8.05 9.14 -10.59
N THR A 145 -7.63 10.39 -10.46
CA THR A 145 -6.32 10.89 -10.93
C THR A 145 -5.46 11.42 -9.80
N LYS A 146 -6.06 11.88 -8.69
CA LYS A 146 -5.35 12.41 -7.53
C LYS A 146 -4.45 11.34 -6.91
N SER A 147 -3.24 11.74 -6.57
CA SER A 147 -2.15 10.82 -6.26
C SER A 147 -1.14 11.56 -5.39
N ASP A 148 -1.25 11.52 -4.05
CA ASP A 148 -0.36 12.27 -3.15
C ASP A 148 0.83 11.43 -2.66
N PHE A 149 0.65 10.11 -2.58
CA PHE A 149 1.66 9.15 -2.17
C PHE A 149 1.56 7.87 -3.00
N ILE A 150 2.55 7.61 -3.83
CA ILE A 150 2.63 6.42 -4.69
C ILE A 150 3.78 5.55 -4.23
N THR A 151 3.51 4.27 -3.99
CA THR A 151 4.59 3.29 -3.85
C THR A 151 5.08 2.82 -5.21
N MET A 152 6.36 2.49 -5.33
CA MET A 152 6.94 1.87 -6.53
C MET A 152 7.91 0.77 -6.12
N ASN A 153 7.42 -0.47 -6.04
CA ASN A 153 8.32 -1.61 -5.85
C ASN A 153 9.31 -1.69 -7.03
N PRO A 154 10.61 -1.94 -6.80
CA PRO A 154 11.61 -2.05 -7.87
C PRO A 154 11.27 -3.07 -8.97
N SER A 155 10.48 -4.10 -8.67
CA SER A 155 9.97 -5.06 -9.67
C SER A 155 9.06 -4.43 -10.74
N VAL A 156 8.47 -3.27 -10.48
CA VAL A 156 7.65 -2.51 -11.45
C VAL A 156 8.47 -2.19 -12.70
N VAL A 157 9.75 -1.85 -12.55
CA VAL A 157 10.65 -1.51 -13.67
C VAL A 157 10.72 -2.66 -14.68
N GLN A 158 10.96 -3.88 -14.21
CA GLN A 158 11.00 -5.05 -15.08
C GLN A 158 9.62 -5.41 -15.64
N ARG A 159 8.58 -5.33 -14.80
CA ARG A 159 7.24 -5.82 -15.14
C ARG A 159 6.48 -4.92 -16.10
N ALA A 160 6.52 -3.61 -15.88
CA ALA A 160 5.71 -2.63 -16.60
C ALA A 160 6.51 -1.80 -17.61
N PHE A 161 7.84 -1.75 -17.48
CA PHE A 161 8.72 -0.92 -18.31
C PHE A 161 9.89 -1.73 -18.89
N GLY A 162 9.70 -3.03 -19.08
CA GLY A 162 10.64 -3.90 -19.81
C GLY A 162 12.06 -3.98 -19.24
N GLY A 163 12.32 -3.47 -18.03
CA GLY A 163 13.68 -3.30 -17.50
C GLY A 163 14.47 -2.20 -18.20
N PHE A 164 13.79 -1.19 -18.78
CA PHE A 164 14.39 -0.06 -19.50
C PHE A 164 15.32 -0.48 -20.66
N ARG A 165 15.01 -1.63 -21.29
CA ARG A 165 15.77 -2.20 -22.41
C ARG A 165 15.70 -1.34 -23.67
N ASN A 166 14.58 -0.63 -23.86
CA ASN A 166 14.35 0.24 -25.00
C ASN A 166 14.02 1.66 -24.50
N GLU A 167 14.17 2.65 -25.37
CA GLU A 167 14.00 4.06 -25.01
C GLU A 167 12.52 4.40 -24.75
N SER A 168 11.59 3.81 -25.50
CA SER A 168 10.15 4.03 -25.31
C SER A 168 9.68 3.67 -23.89
N ASP A 169 10.19 2.58 -23.30
CA ASP A 169 9.86 2.22 -21.92
C ASP A 169 10.40 3.23 -20.90
N ARG A 170 11.57 3.84 -21.17
CA ARG A 170 12.13 4.91 -20.34
C ARG A 170 11.31 6.18 -20.44
N GLU A 171 10.95 6.59 -21.66
CA GLU A 171 10.10 7.75 -21.91
C GLU A 171 8.73 7.60 -21.23
N LYS A 172 8.10 6.42 -21.36
CA LYS A 172 6.85 6.10 -20.66
C LYS A 172 6.98 6.21 -19.14
N PHE A 173 8.10 5.73 -18.59
CA PHE A 173 8.37 5.81 -17.16
C PHE A 173 8.58 7.25 -16.70
N VAL A 174 9.40 8.02 -17.42
CA VAL A 174 9.66 9.44 -17.15
C VAL A 174 8.35 10.23 -17.23
N HIS A 175 7.54 9.99 -18.26
CA HIS A 175 6.21 10.58 -18.39
C HIS A 175 5.28 10.19 -17.23
N ARG A 176 5.34 8.94 -16.75
CA ARG A 176 4.55 8.53 -15.57
C ARG A 176 4.96 9.28 -14.32
N LEU A 177 6.26 9.48 -14.10
CA LEU A 177 6.75 10.22 -12.93
C LEU A 177 6.52 11.73 -13.04
N SER A 178 6.59 12.32 -14.24
CA SER A 178 6.35 13.76 -14.41
C SER A 178 4.91 14.16 -14.02
N MET A 179 3.94 13.26 -14.22
CA MET A 179 2.55 13.47 -13.80
C MET A 179 2.34 13.43 -12.28
N LEU A 180 3.32 12.97 -11.48
CA LEU A 180 3.17 12.90 -10.03
C LEU A 180 3.29 14.27 -9.35
N ASN A 181 3.84 15.29 -10.02
CA ASN A 181 3.83 16.70 -9.62
C ASN A 181 3.86 16.96 -8.09
N ASP A 182 5.05 16.87 -7.48
CA ASP A 182 5.33 17.04 -6.04
C ASP A 182 4.74 15.98 -5.10
N SER A 183 4.16 14.90 -5.63
CA SER A 183 3.75 13.76 -4.81
C SER A 183 4.91 12.94 -4.29
N VAL A 184 4.64 12.14 -3.25
CA VAL A 184 5.64 11.27 -2.65
C VAL A 184 5.77 9.99 -3.48
N LEU A 185 6.95 9.75 -4.05
CA LEU A 185 7.33 8.47 -4.65
C LEU A 185 8.09 7.64 -3.62
N TRP A 186 7.41 6.64 -3.08
CA TRP A 186 7.92 5.77 -2.04
C TRP A 186 8.52 4.49 -2.62
N ILE A 187 9.84 4.34 -2.50
CA ILE A 187 10.61 3.27 -3.12
C ILE A 187 11.19 2.36 -2.03
N PRO A 188 10.71 1.11 -1.87
CA PRO A 188 11.26 0.17 -0.90
C PRO A 188 12.60 -0.42 -1.37
N ALA A 189 13.63 0.43 -1.48
CA ALA A 189 14.94 0.10 -2.04
C ALA A 189 15.68 -1.00 -1.27
N PHE A 190 15.44 -1.09 0.03
CA PHE A 190 16.21 -1.96 0.94
C PHE A 190 15.55 -3.32 1.20
N MET A 191 14.38 -3.59 0.60
CA MET A 191 13.54 -4.72 1.04
C MET A 191 14.04 -6.08 0.56
N VAL A 192 14.28 -6.23 -0.74
CA VAL A 192 14.63 -7.51 -1.38
C VAL A 192 15.84 -7.35 -2.28
N LYS A 193 16.72 -8.35 -2.27
CA LYS A 193 17.85 -8.41 -3.20
C LYS A 193 17.36 -8.43 -4.65
N GLY A 194 18.21 -7.93 -5.55
CA GLY A 194 17.95 -7.89 -6.99
C GLY A 194 17.14 -6.67 -7.45
N GLY A 195 16.65 -5.84 -6.51
CA GLY A 195 16.01 -4.56 -6.84
C GLY A 195 16.98 -3.40 -7.03
N GLU A 196 18.23 -3.50 -6.55
CA GLU A 196 19.21 -2.41 -6.52
C GLU A 196 19.44 -1.76 -7.88
N LYS A 197 19.72 -2.54 -8.94
CA LYS A 197 19.89 -1.99 -10.29
C LYS A 197 18.67 -1.20 -10.76
N HIS A 198 17.46 -1.68 -10.47
CA HIS A 198 16.24 -0.97 -10.84
C HIS A 198 16.08 0.33 -10.03
N VAL A 199 16.43 0.32 -8.74
CA VAL A 199 16.42 1.53 -7.91
C VAL A 199 17.40 2.56 -8.46
N GLU A 200 18.64 2.15 -8.78
CA GLU A 200 19.65 3.04 -9.36
C GLU A 200 19.19 3.63 -10.69
N TRP A 201 18.61 2.82 -11.59
CA TRP A 201 18.08 3.35 -12.85
C TRP A 201 16.96 4.35 -12.65
N VAL A 202 16.03 4.09 -11.72
CA VAL A 202 14.95 5.02 -11.41
C VAL A 202 15.51 6.33 -10.84
N ASN A 203 16.42 6.25 -9.89
CA ASN A 203 17.06 7.41 -9.28
C ASN A 203 17.80 8.26 -10.33
N ALA A 204 18.60 7.61 -11.18
CA ALA A 204 19.31 8.27 -12.27
C ALA A 204 18.35 8.96 -13.26
N LEU A 205 17.22 8.34 -13.60
CA LEU A 205 16.21 8.95 -14.47
C LEU A 205 15.53 10.16 -13.83
N ILE A 206 15.23 10.10 -12.52
CA ILE A 206 14.65 11.24 -11.78
C ILE A 206 15.61 12.43 -11.82
N LEU A 207 16.90 12.20 -11.52
CA LEU A 207 17.93 13.23 -11.50
C LEU A 207 18.20 13.79 -12.89
N LYS A 208 18.42 12.92 -13.89
CA LYS A 208 18.71 13.31 -15.28
C LYS A 208 17.60 14.19 -15.87
N ASN A 209 16.34 13.86 -15.61
CA ASN A 209 15.19 14.57 -16.15
C ASN A 209 14.65 15.66 -15.20
N LYS A 210 15.32 15.91 -14.06
CA LYS A 210 14.92 16.93 -13.07
C LYS A 210 13.44 16.83 -12.67
N LEU A 211 12.96 15.59 -12.44
CA LEU A 211 11.55 15.34 -12.16
C LEU A 211 11.15 15.91 -10.80
N LYS A 212 10.05 16.65 -10.76
CA LYS A 212 9.48 17.22 -9.54
C LYS A 212 8.71 16.16 -8.76
N VAL A 213 9.44 15.29 -8.08
CA VAL A 213 8.88 14.22 -7.25
C VAL A 213 9.62 14.17 -5.93
N ARG A 214 8.89 14.06 -4.82
CA ARG A 214 9.49 13.90 -3.49
C ARG A 214 9.73 12.42 -3.27
N THR A 215 10.98 11.97 -3.19
CA THR A 215 11.23 10.55 -2.96
C THR A 215 11.24 10.22 -1.47
N ALA A 216 10.88 8.98 -1.14
CA ALA A 216 10.88 8.44 0.20
C ALA A 216 11.36 6.98 0.17
N TYR A 217 12.21 6.60 1.11
CA TYR A 217 12.79 5.26 1.18
C TYR A 217 12.59 4.71 2.58
N PRO A 218 11.73 3.69 2.78
CA PRO A 218 11.30 3.27 4.10
C PRO A 218 12.45 2.85 5.01
N SER A 219 12.23 3.02 6.31
CA SER A 219 13.19 2.55 7.30
C SER A 219 13.40 1.04 7.21
N LEU A 220 14.61 0.60 7.58
CA LEU A 220 15.00 -0.82 7.57
C LEU A 220 14.15 -1.68 8.52
N ARG A 221 13.42 -1.07 9.45
CA ARG A 221 12.55 -1.77 10.42
C ARG A 221 11.07 -1.80 10.03
N LEU A 222 10.62 -0.95 9.11
CA LEU A 222 9.18 -0.71 8.89
C LEU A 222 8.38 -2.00 8.61
N ILE A 223 8.86 -2.84 7.69
CA ILE A 223 8.15 -4.08 7.32
C ILE A 223 8.05 -5.05 8.52
N HIS A 224 9.06 -5.08 9.39
CA HIS A 224 9.08 -5.91 10.58
C HIS A 224 8.16 -5.36 11.67
N ALA A 225 8.14 -4.03 11.86
CA ALA A 225 7.22 -3.36 12.78
C ALA A 225 5.75 -3.62 12.40
N VAL A 226 5.41 -3.43 11.12
CA VAL A 226 4.06 -3.68 10.59
C VAL A 226 3.69 -5.15 10.74
N ARG A 227 4.58 -6.07 10.36
CA ARG A 227 4.36 -7.50 10.57
C ARG A 227 4.17 -7.83 12.06
N GLY A 228 4.97 -7.24 12.93
CA GLY A 228 4.89 -7.42 14.39
C GLY A 228 3.51 -7.05 14.93
N TYR A 229 3.00 -5.88 14.54
CA TYR A 229 1.66 -5.42 14.93
C TYR A 229 0.57 -6.44 14.54
N TRP A 230 0.57 -6.88 13.28
CA TRP A 230 -0.43 -7.84 12.79
C TRP A 230 -0.31 -9.21 13.48
N LEU A 231 0.91 -9.69 13.74
CA LEU A 231 1.12 -10.94 14.46
C LEU A 231 0.67 -10.88 15.92
N THR A 232 0.94 -9.79 16.63
CA THR A 232 0.47 -9.57 18.00
C THR A 232 -1.07 -9.58 18.04
N ASN A 233 -1.72 -9.09 16.98
CA ASN A 233 -3.16 -9.13 16.78
C ASN A 233 -3.68 -10.42 16.12
N LYS A 234 -2.90 -11.51 16.16
CA LYS A 234 -3.28 -12.86 15.68
C LYS A 234 -3.57 -12.97 14.19
N VAL A 235 -3.08 -12.01 13.41
CA VAL A 235 -3.11 -12.06 11.94
C VAL A 235 -1.80 -12.64 11.44
N HIS A 236 -1.79 -13.96 11.24
CA HIS A 236 -0.60 -14.76 10.90
C HIS A 236 -0.16 -14.58 9.43
N ILE A 237 0.39 -13.40 9.11
CA ILE A 237 0.97 -13.09 7.80
C ILE A 237 2.48 -13.33 7.79
N LYS A 238 2.99 -13.94 6.70
CA LYS A 238 4.44 -14.08 6.48
C LYS A 238 5.06 -12.74 6.11
N ARG A 239 4.43 -12.03 5.16
CA ARG A 239 4.80 -10.66 4.77
C ARG A 239 3.55 -9.87 4.37
N PRO A 240 3.34 -8.65 4.90
CA PRO A 240 2.22 -7.83 4.47
C PRO A 240 2.33 -7.50 2.98
N SER A 241 1.19 -7.45 2.28
CA SER A 241 1.12 -6.82 0.96
C SER A 241 1.41 -5.32 1.06
N THR A 242 1.72 -4.68 -0.07
CA THR A 242 1.83 -3.21 -0.15
C THR A 242 0.55 -2.53 0.35
N GLY A 243 -0.63 -3.06 0.02
CA GLY A 243 -1.90 -2.49 0.45
C GLY A 243 -2.08 -2.50 1.97
N LEU A 244 -1.80 -3.64 2.62
CA LEU A 244 -1.88 -3.74 4.09
C LEU A 244 -0.82 -2.85 4.77
N LEU A 245 0.37 -2.76 4.18
CA LEU A 245 1.43 -1.87 4.64
C LEU A 245 0.98 -0.40 4.58
N MET A 246 0.40 0.03 3.46
CA MET A 246 -0.08 1.40 3.27
C MET A 246 -1.25 1.74 4.20
N TYR A 247 -2.21 0.84 4.39
CA TYR A 247 -3.26 1.01 5.39
C TYR A 247 -2.65 1.22 6.79
N THR A 248 -1.71 0.36 7.20
CA THR A 248 -1.10 0.43 8.53
C THR A 248 -0.36 1.77 8.73
N LEU A 249 0.38 2.24 7.73
CA LEU A 249 1.03 3.56 7.77
C LEU A 249 0.00 4.70 7.86
N ALA A 250 -1.05 4.65 7.03
CA ALA A 250 -2.08 5.68 6.97
C ALA A 250 -2.76 5.93 8.33
N THR A 251 -2.92 4.90 9.17
CA THR A 251 -3.49 5.08 10.54
C THR A 251 -2.76 6.11 11.40
N ARG A 252 -1.48 6.38 11.10
CA ARG A 252 -0.65 7.33 11.85
C ARG A 252 -0.83 8.78 11.43
N PHE A 253 -1.37 9.04 10.23
CA PHE A 253 -1.51 10.39 9.69
C PHE A 253 -2.88 10.67 9.03
N CYS A 254 -3.83 9.73 9.07
CA CYS A 254 -5.18 9.87 8.52
C CYS A 254 -6.24 9.60 9.58
N ASP A 255 -7.20 10.51 9.74
CA ASP A 255 -8.32 10.37 10.71
C ASP A 255 -9.39 9.38 10.29
N GLU A 256 -9.67 9.33 9.00
CA GLU A 256 -10.60 8.38 8.40
C GLU A 256 -9.97 7.77 7.15
N ILE A 257 -10.05 6.44 7.01
CA ILE A 257 -9.41 5.71 5.93
C ILE A 257 -10.44 4.93 5.13
N HIS A 258 -10.44 5.16 3.83
CA HIS A 258 -11.27 4.49 2.84
C HIS A 258 -10.38 3.64 1.94
N LEU A 259 -10.76 2.38 1.75
CA LEU A 259 -10.03 1.41 0.97
C LEU A 259 -10.78 1.10 -0.32
N TYR A 260 -10.08 1.22 -1.44
CA TYR A 260 -10.60 0.96 -2.78
C TYR A 260 -9.70 -0.07 -3.48
N GLY A 261 -10.25 -1.01 -4.25
CA GLY A 261 -9.42 -1.96 -5.00
C GLY A 261 -8.74 -3.03 -4.14
N PHE A 262 -9.26 -3.27 -2.92
CA PHE A 262 -8.84 -4.37 -2.04
C PHE A 262 -9.77 -5.56 -2.25
N TRP A 263 -9.53 -6.34 -3.31
CA TRP A 263 -10.29 -7.55 -3.59
C TRP A 263 -9.38 -8.63 -4.16
N PRO A 264 -9.00 -9.64 -3.36
CA PRO A 264 -8.03 -10.65 -3.76
C PRO A 264 -8.68 -11.93 -4.30
N PHE A 265 -9.84 -11.85 -4.96
CA PHE A 265 -10.56 -13.02 -5.45
C PHE A 265 -10.87 -12.92 -6.94
N PRO A 266 -10.83 -14.04 -7.68
CA PRO A 266 -11.01 -14.06 -9.13
C PRO A 266 -12.45 -13.83 -9.58
N LYS A 267 -13.41 -13.78 -8.64
CA LYS A 267 -14.83 -13.52 -8.89
C LYS A 267 -15.32 -12.48 -7.90
N ASP A 268 -16.30 -11.67 -8.28
CA ASP A 268 -17.01 -10.76 -7.39
C ASP A 268 -18.13 -11.49 -6.61
N LEU A 269 -18.93 -10.74 -5.83
CA LEU A 269 -20.05 -11.29 -5.05
C LEU A 269 -21.17 -11.88 -5.91
N HIS A 270 -21.26 -11.50 -7.18
CA HIS A 270 -22.23 -12.01 -8.15
C HIS A 270 -21.65 -13.15 -9.01
N GLY A 271 -20.42 -13.61 -8.69
CA GLY A 271 -19.75 -14.68 -9.42
C GLY A 271 -19.12 -14.26 -10.74
N LYS A 272 -19.14 -12.97 -11.09
CA LYS A 272 -18.55 -12.45 -12.33
C LYS A 272 -17.02 -12.42 -12.21
N PRO A 273 -16.27 -12.75 -13.28
CA PRO A 273 -14.81 -12.71 -13.26
C PRO A 273 -14.24 -11.32 -12.93
N VAL A 274 -13.22 -11.29 -12.07
CA VAL A 274 -12.48 -10.09 -11.66
C VAL A 274 -11.02 -10.23 -12.04
N LYS A 275 -10.49 -9.32 -12.85
CA LYS A 275 -9.05 -9.27 -13.17
C LYS A 275 -8.21 -9.07 -11.92
N TYR A 276 -7.00 -9.62 -11.89
CA TYR A 276 -6.11 -9.43 -10.74
C TYR A 276 -5.72 -7.96 -10.58
N HIS A 277 -5.35 -7.28 -11.67
CA HIS A 277 -5.23 -5.83 -11.69
C HIS A 277 -6.25 -5.20 -12.63
N TYR A 278 -6.64 -3.95 -12.36
CA TYR A 278 -7.53 -3.21 -13.26
C TYR A 278 -6.86 -2.84 -14.59
N TYR A 279 -5.53 -2.87 -14.67
CA TYR A 279 -4.76 -2.31 -15.79
C TYR A 279 -3.91 -3.32 -16.57
N ASP A 280 -3.79 -4.57 -16.13
CA ASP A 280 -2.98 -5.59 -16.81
C ASP A 280 -3.67 -6.96 -16.84
N ASP A 281 -3.05 -7.93 -17.52
CA ASP A 281 -3.56 -9.30 -17.65
C ASP A 281 -2.85 -10.29 -16.74
N LEU A 282 -2.18 -9.80 -15.69
CA LEU A 282 -1.55 -10.69 -14.72
C LEU A 282 -2.59 -11.60 -14.07
N LYS A 283 -2.14 -12.81 -13.74
CA LYS A 283 -2.96 -13.82 -13.09
C LYS A 283 -2.69 -13.85 -11.59
N TYR A 284 -3.68 -14.34 -10.86
CA TYR A 284 -3.58 -14.60 -9.43
C TYR A 284 -2.54 -15.67 -9.13
N ARG A 285 -1.36 -15.27 -8.61
CA ARG A 285 -0.27 -16.21 -8.28
C ARG A 285 -0.14 -16.51 -6.78
N TYR A 286 -0.85 -15.78 -5.93
CA TYR A 286 -0.69 -15.86 -4.47
C TYR A 286 -1.52 -16.96 -3.80
N PHE A 287 -2.30 -17.73 -4.56
CA PHE A 287 -2.93 -18.95 -4.06
C PHE A 287 -1.93 -20.11 -3.89
N SER A 288 -0.72 -19.97 -4.43
CA SER A 288 0.37 -20.94 -4.22
C SER A 288 0.99 -20.80 -2.82
N ASN A 289 1.41 -21.92 -2.22
CA ASN A 289 2.13 -21.93 -0.94
C ASN A 289 3.50 -21.21 -1.01
N ALA A 290 4.04 -21.03 -2.21
CA ALA A 290 5.26 -20.27 -2.45
C ALA A 290 5.06 -18.74 -2.29
N SER A 291 3.81 -18.28 -2.36
CA SER A 291 3.50 -16.87 -2.19
C SER A 291 3.79 -16.41 -0.78
N PRO A 292 4.55 -15.31 -0.63
CA PRO A 292 4.83 -14.76 0.67
C PRO A 292 3.68 -13.92 1.25
N HIS A 293 2.67 -13.61 0.43
CA HIS A 293 1.51 -12.82 0.82
C HIS A 293 0.30 -13.71 1.03
N ARG A 294 -0.47 -13.42 2.09
CA ARG A 294 -1.72 -14.11 2.42
C ARG A 294 -2.90 -13.17 2.16
N MET A 295 -3.00 -12.62 0.95
CA MET A 295 -3.97 -11.56 0.63
C MET A 295 -5.43 -11.89 0.99
N PRO A 296 -5.95 -13.13 0.85
CA PRO A 296 -7.28 -13.47 1.36
C PRO A 296 -7.45 -13.27 2.88
N LEU A 297 -6.41 -13.58 3.67
CA LEU A 297 -6.40 -13.35 5.12
C LEU A 297 -6.34 -11.85 5.43
N GLU A 298 -5.53 -11.09 4.68
CA GLU A 298 -5.47 -9.63 4.81
C GLU A 298 -6.84 -9.00 4.52
N PHE A 299 -7.49 -9.38 3.41
CA PHE A 299 -8.83 -8.91 3.07
C PHE A 299 -9.85 -9.24 4.17
N LYS A 300 -9.88 -10.49 4.66
CA LYS A 300 -10.79 -10.88 5.75
C LYS A 300 -10.60 -10.00 6.98
N THR A 301 -9.34 -9.70 7.32
CA THR A 301 -9.00 -8.82 8.43
C THR A 301 -9.53 -7.40 8.21
N LEU A 302 -9.29 -6.83 7.02
CA LEU A 302 -9.78 -5.50 6.64
C LEU A 302 -11.31 -5.44 6.61
N TYR A 303 -11.98 -6.51 6.18
CA TYR A 303 -13.43 -6.62 6.19
C TYR A 303 -14.00 -6.65 7.62
N VAL A 304 -13.34 -7.34 8.55
CA VAL A 304 -13.73 -7.30 9.98
C VAL A 304 -13.57 -5.88 10.54
N LEU A 305 -12.49 -5.17 10.19
CA LEU A 305 -12.28 -3.77 10.58
C LEU A 305 -13.34 -2.85 9.97
N HIS A 306 -13.74 -3.11 8.72
CA HIS A 306 -14.83 -2.40 8.07
C HIS A 306 -16.15 -2.52 8.83
N ASN A 307 -16.57 -3.74 9.15
CA ASN A 307 -17.82 -4.01 9.88
C ASN A 307 -17.84 -3.40 11.28
N ARG A 308 -16.67 -3.10 11.85
CA ARG A 308 -16.54 -2.47 13.17
C ARG A 308 -16.41 -0.95 13.11
N GLY A 309 -16.42 -0.35 11.91
CA GLY A 309 -16.30 1.09 11.71
C GLY A 309 -14.87 1.64 11.79
N ALA A 310 -13.83 0.79 11.73
CA ALA A 310 -12.43 1.24 11.83
C ALA A 310 -11.85 1.75 10.50
N LEU A 311 -12.45 1.35 9.38
CA LEU A 311 -12.11 1.78 8.02
C LEU A 311 -13.34 1.58 7.13
N LYS A 312 -13.45 2.30 6.01
CA LYS A 312 -14.45 1.98 4.98
C LYS A 312 -13.81 1.09 3.91
N LEU A 313 -14.40 -0.04 3.57
CA LEU A 313 -13.90 -0.94 2.53
C LEU A 313 -14.90 -0.97 1.37
N THR A 314 -14.55 -0.34 0.26
CA THR A 314 -15.38 -0.27 -0.94
C THR A 314 -15.02 -1.40 -1.89
N THR A 315 -15.96 -2.32 -2.08
CA THR A 315 -15.82 -3.50 -2.97
C THR A 315 -16.79 -3.48 -4.16
N GLY A 316 -17.64 -2.46 -4.26
CA GLY A 316 -18.65 -2.32 -5.30
C GLY A 316 -18.56 -0.97 -6.01
N LYS A 317 -19.66 -0.57 -6.66
CA LYS A 317 -19.78 0.74 -7.28
C LYS A 317 -19.84 1.85 -6.23
N CYS A 318 -19.29 3.01 -6.56
CA CYS A 318 -19.51 4.22 -5.79
C CYS A 318 -20.77 4.93 -6.26
N ILE A 319 -21.43 5.64 -5.35
CA ILE A 319 -22.61 6.44 -5.67
C ILE A 319 -22.14 7.65 -6.48
N GLN A 320 -22.73 7.87 -7.65
CA GLN A 320 -22.49 9.10 -8.39
C GLN A 320 -23.15 10.25 -7.62
N GLN A 321 -22.34 11.10 -7.01
CA GLN A 321 -22.77 12.40 -6.51
C GLN A 321 -23.01 13.37 -7.67
#